data_AF-A0A3S4T6D8-F1
#
_entry.id   AF-A0A3S4T6D8-F1
#
_cell.length_a   1.000
_cell.length_b   1.000
_cell.length_c   1.000
_cell.angle_alpha   90.00
_cell.angle_beta   90.00
_cell.angle_gamma   90.00
#
_symmetry.space_group_name_H-M   'P 1'
#
loop_
_entity.id
_entity.type
_entity.pdbx_description
1 polymer ?
#
loop_
_entity_poly.entity_id
_entity_poly.type
_entity_poly.pdbx_seq_one_letter_code
_entity_poly.pdbx_strand_id
1 'polypeptide(L)'
;MSIIQLRIVGLPYHEIAGCMEDFMGEALGKAVTLRAEHDNHADPQAVVAYDWQGRLIGYVCRRQRGLAHEAFACVERERLRTRVVEVDKEHNSLLVEQFVKNCSGTSASLPLLDFSAWHYAGPLLERSRELKRLEAVADGIDDLLEAWPEWSTSEREEFACLLVRFSSLSLLDISREMTQRRQALVGRMEAIGVDVDAEVIHSLERLGSVMGRQLGSEAMTMERWLSMVADEETTKRLFLQVSDDEVGKVIASLEAFPAGLYRVWQNDRQNFLSRLYYASVPKRQLWQFLSGVVFVEVAKRSKPSAELPWQWTAHTECIDDETLHAFRRTFEYVRRHGYPQADALLARVDEEIERRQAQIPRSLTVHGNYIEAHDNGQLVVGEKESVNEREKIS
;
A
#
# COMPACT_ATOMS: atom_id res chain seq x y z
N MET A 1 20.10 24.59 30.79
CA MET A 1 20.58 24.78 29.39
C MET A 1 20.71 23.39 28.82
N SER A 2 20.08 23.12 27.68
CA SER A 2 20.00 21.77 27.14
C SER A 2 20.52 21.78 25.72
N ILE A 3 21.35 20.80 25.38
CA ILE A 3 21.77 20.56 24.00
C ILE A 3 20.68 19.72 23.36
N ILE A 4 20.13 20.21 22.26
CA ILE A 4 19.16 19.47 21.47
C ILE A 4 19.89 18.91 20.27
N GLN A 5 19.80 17.59 20.07
CA GLN A 5 20.32 16.89 18.91
C GLN A 5 19.16 16.35 18.06
N LEU A 6 19.18 16.68 16.77
CA LEU A 6 18.13 16.34 15.82
C LEU A 6 18.79 15.69 14.60
N ARG A 7 18.23 14.58 14.12
CA ARG A 7 18.68 13.89 12.91
C ARG A 7 17.89 14.38 11.71
N ILE A 8 18.58 14.85 10.68
CA ILE A 8 18.01 15.26 9.40
C ILE A 8 18.07 14.09 8.44
N VAL A 9 16.93 13.77 7.83
CA VAL A 9 16.76 12.63 6.92
C VAL A 9 16.11 13.09 5.62
N GLY A 10 16.14 12.22 4.61
CA GLY A 10 15.54 12.51 3.31
C GLY A 10 16.44 13.27 2.35
N LEU A 11 17.73 13.45 2.66
CA LEU A 11 18.69 14.17 1.82
C LEU A 11 18.62 13.81 0.32
N PRO A 12 18.55 12.52 -0.07
CA PRO A 12 18.55 12.13 -1.48
C PRO A 12 17.34 12.56 -2.30
N TYR A 13 16.28 13.09 -1.68
CA TYR A 13 15.01 13.38 -2.33
C TYR A 13 14.77 14.87 -2.57
N HIS A 14 15.78 15.72 -2.33
CA HIS A 14 15.64 17.17 -2.34
C HIS A 14 16.70 17.86 -3.20
N GLU A 15 16.86 19.17 -3.06
CA GLU A 15 17.64 20.04 -3.95
C GLU A 15 19.14 19.68 -4.04
N ILE A 16 19.63 18.83 -3.13
CA ILE A 16 21.01 18.34 -3.08
C ILE A 16 21.20 16.95 -3.69
N ALA A 17 20.16 16.31 -4.23
CA ALA A 17 20.21 14.95 -4.77
C ALA A 17 21.35 14.76 -5.80
N GLY A 18 21.60 15.76 -6.65
CA GLY A 18 22.65 15.73 -7.67
C GLY A 18 24.06 16.06 -7.19
N CYS A 19 24.26 16.49 -5.95
CA CYS A 19 25.55 16.87 -5.38
C CYS A 19 25.77 16.32 -3.97
N MET A 20 25.20 15.14 -3.69
CA MET A 20 25.20 14.52 -2.37
C MET A 20 26.61 14.35 -1.79
N GLU A 21 27.54 13.86 -2.59
CA GLU A 21 28.88 13.52 -2.13
C GLU A 21 29.66 14.77 -1.70
N ASP A 22 29.64 15.81 -2.53
CA ASP A 22 30.23 17.12 -2.23
C ASP A 22 29.55 17.77 -1.01
N PHE A 23 28.21 17.75 -0.99
CA PHE A 23 27.43 18.31 0.12
C PHE A 23 27.79 17.65 1.45
N MET A 24 27.82 16.31 1.49
CA MET A 24 28.16 15.54 2.69
C MET A 24 29.62 15.73 3.10
N GLY A 25 30.53 15.95 2.14
CA GLY A 25 31.93 16.28 2.41
C GLY A 25 32.11 17.65 3.09
N GLU A 26 31.25 18.61 2.79
CA GLU A 26 31.34 19.99 3.32
C GLU A 26 30.43 20.28 4.51
N ALA A 27 29.43 19.43 4.77
CA ALA A 27 28.36 19.70 5.73
C ALA A 27 28.84 19.87 7.18
N LEU A 28 29.91 19.17 7.58
CA LEU A 28 30.37 19.16 8.97
C LEU A 28 30.71 20.58 9.47
N GLY A 29 30.13 20.97 10.60
CA GLY A 29 30.31 22.28 11.22
C GLY A 29 29.54 23.42 10.54
N LYS A 30 28.87 23.19 9.42
CA LYS A 30 28.02 24.19 8.75
C LYS A 30 26.69 24.37 9.49
N ALA A 31 26.05 25.51 9.23
CA ALA A 31 24.74 25.81 9.79
C ALA A 31 23.62 25.16 8.97
N VAL A 32 22.62 24.62 9.68
CA VAL A 32 21.34 24.17 9.10
C VAL A 32 20.23 24.97 9.77
N THR A 33 19.25 25.42 8.99
CA THR A 33 18.08 26.14 9.51
C THR A 33 16.88 25.22 9.46
N LEU A 34 16.30 24.93 10.63
CA LEU A 34 15.08 24.16 10.78
C LEU A 34 13.87 25.08 10.85
N ARG A 35 12.77 24.71 10.23
CA ARG A 35 11.50 25.45 10.27
C ARG A 35 10.30 24.51 10.35
N ALA A 36 9.25 24.92 11.05
CA ALA A 36 7.96 24.22 10.95
C ALA A 36 7.39 24.42 9.53
N GLU A 37 6.88 23.34 8.93
CA GLU A 37 6.23 23.34 7.63
C GLU A 37 4.78 22.85 7.79
N HIS A 38 3.87 23.78 8.02
CA HIS A 38 2.48 23.49 8.35
C HIS A 38 1.64 23.04 7.15
N ASP A 39 2.08 23.37 5.94
CA ASP A 39 1.44 23.04 4.67
C ASP A 39 1.98 21.77 4.02
N ASN A 40 2.88 21.05 4.70
CA ASN A 40 3.38 19.77 4.22
C ASN A 40 2.24 18.77 4.03
N HIS A 41 2.08 18.30 2.79
CA HIS A 41 0.99 17.42 2.41
C HIS A 41 1.05 16.03 3.08
N ALA A 42 2.23 15.59 3.51
CA ALA A 42 2.43 14.27 4.10
C ALA A 42 2.39 14.28 5.63
N ASP A 43 2.96 15.31 6.25
CA ASP A 43 3.06 15.44 7.70
C ASP A 43 2.81 16.90 8.13
N PRO A 44 1.61 17.25 8.63
CA PRO A 44 1.28 18.61 9.10
C PRO A 44 2.14 19.12 10.27
N GLN A 45 2.99 18.26 10.83
CA GLN A 45 3.93 18.58 11.90
C GLN A 45 5.39 18.49 11.42
N ALA A 46 5.62 18.44 10.11
CA ALA A 46 6.93 18.37 9.50
C ALA A 46 7.81 19.55 9.95
N VAL A 47 9.09 19.26 10.10
CA VAL A 47 10.12 20.27 10.33
C VAL A 47 11.13 20.16 9.21
N VAL A 48 11.06 21.10 8.27
CA VAL A 48 11.92 21.17 7.10
C VAL A 48 13.31 21.72 7.49
N ALA A 49 14.34 21.22 6.82
CA ALA A 49 15.73 21.62 7.01
C ALA A 49 16.26 22.28 5.75
N TYR A 50 16.85 23.47 5.93
CA TYR A 50 17.55 24.22 4.88
C TYR A 50 19.04 24.30 5.19
N ASP A 51 19.89 24.15 4.18
CA ASP A 51 21.34 24.32 4.34
C ASP A 51 21.76 25.79 4.51
N TRP A 52 23.07 26.01 4.58
CA TRP A 52 23.69 27.33 4.69
C TRP A 52 23.56 28.19 3.43
N GLN A 53 23.07 27.63 2.31
CA GLN A 53 22.76 28.33 1.06
C GLN A 53 21.25 28.55 0.88
N GLY A 54 20.42 28.04 1.79
CA GLY A 54 18.96 28.16 1.74
C GLY A 54 18.26 27.08 0.91
N ARG A 55 18.96 26.03 0.48
CA ARG A 55 18.38 24.89 -0.25
C ARG A 55 17.66 23.95 0.71
N LEU A 56 16.50 23.43 0.33
CA LEU A 56 15.82 22.37 1.07
C LEU A 56 16.65 21.09 0.97
N ILE A 57 17.09 20.60 2.13
CA ILE A 57 17.95 19.41 2.22
C ILE A 57 17.28 18.22 2.87
N GLY A 58 16.12 18.39 3.52
CA GLY A 58 15.46 17.28 4.18
C GLY A 58 14.54 17.71 5.30
N TYR A 59 14.26 16.78 6.19
CA TYR A 59 13.35 16.95 7.31
C TYR A 59 13.95 16.39 8.59
N VAL A 60 13.56 16.94 9.73
CA VAL A 60 13.85 16.32 11.03
C VAL A 60 13.16 14.96 11.09
N CYS A 61 13.87 13.95 11.59
CA CYS A 61 13.33 12.62 11.80
C CYS A 61 12.03 12.67 12.61
N ARG A 62 11.04 11.87 12.19
CA ARG A 62 9.71 11.81 12.81
C ARG A 62 9.74 11.62 14.32
N ARG A 63 10.70 10.86 14.85
CA ARG A 63 10.83 10.60 16.30
C ARG A 63 11.17 11.88 17.09
N GLN A 64 11.82 12.84 16.44
CA GLN A 64 12.40 14.04 17.05
C GLN A 64 11.68 15.33 16.66
N ARG A 65 10.66 15.28 15.80
CA ARG A 65 9.88 16.48 15.41
C ARG A 65 9.24 17.16 16.63
N GLY A 66 8.78 16.38 17.62
CA GLY A 66 8.22 16.91 18.87
C GLY A 66 9.25 17.71 19.66
N LEU A 67 10.47 17.19 19.78
CA LEU A 67 11.61 17.90 20.35
C LEU A 67 11.96 19.18 19.57
N ALA A 68 11.86 19.16 18.23
CA ALA A 68 12.10 20.36 17.42
C ALA A 68 11.04 21.45 17.63
N HIS A 69 9.76 21.07 17.74
CA HIS A 69 8.67 22.00 18.05
C HIS A 69 8.76 22.54 19.49
N GLU A 70 9.17 21.71 20.45
CA GLU A 70 9.49 22.18 21.81
C GLU A 70 10.63 23.21 21.77
N ALA A 71 11.67 22.94 20.98
CA ALA A 71 12.78 23.88 20.80
C ALA A 71 12.30 25.22 20.22
N PHE A 72 11.42 25.19 19.22
CA PHE A 72 10.78 26.38 18.64
C PHE A 72 10.00 27.18 19.69
N ALA A 73 9.22 26.49 20.53
CA ALA A 73 8.49 27.12 21.63
C ALA A 73 9.44 27.77 22.64
N CYS A 74 10.54 27.10 23.01
CA CYS A 74 11.53 27.61 23.96
C CYS A 74 12.28 28.85 23.46
N VAL A 75 12.49 28.97 22.14
CA VAL A 75 13.16 30.13 21.53
C VAL A 75 12.17 31.20 21.04
N GLU A 76 10.87 30.97 21.21
CA GLU A 76 9.77 31.83 20.74
C GLU A 76 9.86 32.17 19.25
N ARG A 77 10.26 31.20 18.42
CA ARG A 77 10.42 31.36 16.97
C ARG A 77 10.06 30.07 16.24
N GLU A 78 9.42 30.17 15.09
CA GLU A 78 9.13 29.05 14.17
C GLU A 78 10.37 28.53 13.41
N ARG A 79 11.57 28.90 13.86
CA ARG A 79 12.83 28.50 13.25
C ARG A 79 13.94 28.33 14.28
N LEU A 80 14.80 27.36 14.02
CA LEU A 80 15.97 27.04 14.83
C LEU A 80 17.19 26.96 13.92
N ARG A 81 18.21 27.77 14.23
CA ARG A 81 19.52 27.63 13.58
C ARG A 81 20.34 26.63 14.38
N THR A 82 20.77 25.56 13.72
CA THR A 82 21.55 24.46 14.29
C THR A 82 22.90 24.36 13.58
N ARG A 83 23.79 23.51 14.10
CA ARG A 83 25.09 23.19 13.49
C ARG A 83 25.22 21.69 13.26
N VAL A 84 25.72 21.30 12.10
CA VAL A 84 26.01 19.89 11.79
C VAL A 84 27.19 19.41 12.64
N VAL A 85 27.00 18.31 13.35
CA VAL A 85 28.03 17.67 14.19
C VAL A 85 28.41 16.26 13.76
N GLU A 86 27.56 15.60 12.99
CA GLU A 86 27.81 14.27 12.44
C GLU A 86 27.25 14.20 11.02
N VAL A 87 27.97 13.47 10.16
CA VAL A 87 27.55 13.16 8.79
C VAL A 87 27.55 11.65 8.63
N ASP A 88 26.38 11.09 8.35
CA ASP A 88 26.19 9.66 8.12
C ASP A 88 26.00 9.42 6.62
N LYS A 89 27.12 9.12 5.95
CA LYS A 89 27.17 8.90 4.49
C LYS A 89 26.43 7.64 4.05
N GLU A 90 26.41 6.61 4.88
CA GLU A 90 25.76 5.35 4.55
C GLU A 90 24.23 5.51 4.48
N HIS A 91 23.66 6.30 5.38
CA HIS A 91 22.20 6.47 5.46
C HIS A 91 21.68 7.74 4.80
N ASN A 92 22.58 8.59 4.31
CA ASN A 92 22.30 9.93 3.84
C ASN A 92 21.53 10.72 4.90
N SER A 93 22.14 10.89 6.07
CA SER A 93 21.57 11.64 7.21
C SER A 93 22.60 12.56 7.87
N LEU A 94 22.13 13.60 8.57
CA LEU A 94 22.97 14.52 9.35
C LEU A 94 22.51 14.54 10.80
N LEU A 95 23.43 14.65 11.75
CA LEU A 95 23.10 15.05 13.12
C LEU A 95 23.37 16.55 13.26
N VAL A 96 22.37 17.29 13.72
CA VAL A 96 22.50 18.72 13.99
C VAL A 96 22.26 19.01 15.46
N GLU A 97 23.02 19.95 16.02
CA GLU A 97 22.91 20.36 17.41
C GLU A 97 22.56 21.83 17.55
N GLN A 98 21.86 22.18 18.64
CA GLN A 98 21.72 23.56 19.09
C GLN A 98 21.57 23.65 20.60
N PHE A 99 22.18 24.70 21.18
CA PHE A 99 21.99 25.04 22.59
C PHE A 99 20.69 25.84 22.76
N VAL A 100 19.77 25.30 23.56
CA VAL A 100 18.49 25.96 23.85
C VAL A 100 18.34 26.16 25.36
N LYS A 101 18.00 27.38 25.77
CA LYS A 101 17.68 27.69 27.17
C LYS A 101 16.25 27.21 27.46
N ASN A 102 16.04 26.65 28.66
CA ASN A 102 14.73 26.23 29.17
C ASN A 102 13.99 25.14 28.37
N CYS A 103 14.66 24.43 27.47
CA CYS A 103 14.11 23.23 26.84
C CYS A 103 14.32 22.01 27.76
N SER A 104 13.27 21.22 27.96
CA SER A 104 13.33 20.01 28.80
C SER A 104 14.23 18.93 28.19
N GLY A 105 14.53 19.04 26.89
CA GLY A 105 15.30 18.03 26.15
C GLY A 105 14.52 16.73 25.94
N THR A 106 13.25 16.69 26.34
CA THR A 106 12.40 15.51 26.29
C THR A 106 11.42 15.67 25.14
N SER A 107 11.42 14.77 24.15
CA SER A 107 10.58 14.90 22.95
C SER A 107 9.12 15.23 23.32
N ALA A 108 8.72 16.49 23.12
CA ALA A 108 7.38 16.92 23.47
C ALA A 108 6.36 16.17 22.60
N SER A 109 5.37 15.56 23.26
CA SER A 109 4.28 14.86 22.56
C SER A 109 3.46 15.90 21.78
N LEU A 110 3.58 15.88 20.45
CA LEU A 110 2.73 16.73 19.60
C LEU A 110 1.28 16.25 19.66
N PRO A 111 0.31 17.17 19.56
CA PRO A 111 -1.10 16.79 19.51
C PRO A 111 -1.33 15.84 18.33
N LEU A 112 -1.69 14.60 18.66
CA LEU A 112 -2.00 13.58 17.68
C LEU A 112 -3.40 13.83 17.12
N LEU A 113 -3.61 13.45 15.86
CA LEU A 113 -4.95 13.42 15.28
C LEU A 113 -5.87 12.53 16.14
N ASP A 114 -7.06 13.04 16.41
CA ASP A 114 -8.10 12.31 17.12
C ASP A 114 -8.91 11.46 16.14
N PHE A 115 -8.96 10.16 16.42
CA PHE A 115 -9.72 9.17 15.66
C PHE A 115 -10.86 8.55 16.48
N SER A 116 -11.05 9.00 17.73
CA SER A 116 -12.00 8.40 18.68
C SER A 116 -13.46 8.53 18.25
N ALA A 117 -13.82 9.63 17.59
CA ALA A 117 -15.16 9.87 17.08
C ALA A 117 -15.50 9.06 15.80
N TRP A 118 -14.50 8.48 15.15
CA TRP A 118 -14.71 7.72 13.92
C TRP A 118 -15.14 6.28 14.21
N HIS A 119 -16.17 5.82 13.50
CA HIS A 119 -16.78 4.51 13.70
C HIS A 119 -16.86 3.75 12.37
N TYR A 120 -16.52 2.47 12.44
CA TYR A 120 -16.56 1.54 11.32
C TYR A 120 -17.42 0.32 11.68
N ALA A 121 -18.38 0.02 10.81
CA ALA A 121 -19.32 -1.09 10.97
C ALA A 121 -19.26 -2.09 9.80
N GLY A 122 -18.27 -1.96 8.91
CA GLY A 122 -18.07 -2.91 7.81
C GLY A 122 -17.30 -4.16 8.25
N PRO A 123 -17.05 -5.08 7.31
CA PRO A 123 -16.31 -6.29 7.60
C PRO A 123 -14.81 -6.00 7.85
N LEU A 124 -14.15 -6.87 8.60
CA LEU A 124 -12.73 -6.73 8.94
C LEU A 124 -11.87 -7.71 8.15
N LEU A 125 -10.72 -7.24 7.68
CA LEU A 125 -9.67 -8.10 7.17
C LEU A 125 -9.11 -8.95 8.31
N GLU A 126 -8.68 -10.17 7.99
CA GLU A 126 -7.86 -10.94 8.91
C GLU A 126 -6.38 -10.55 8.73
N ARG A 127 -5.68 -10.44 9.86
CA ARG A 127 -4.24 -10.13 9.89
C ARG A 127 -3.42 -11.34 9.47
N SER A 128 -2.38 -11.11 8.69
CA SER A 128 -1.44 -12.15 8.25
C SER A 128 -0.74 -12.83 9.43
N ARG A 129 -0.23 -14.04 9.19
CA ARG A 129 0.57 -14.78 10.19
C ARG A 129 1.79 -13.99 10.64
N GLU A 130 2.50 -13.34 9.72
CA GLU A 130 3.71 -12.56 10.05
C GLU A 130 3.38 -11.29 10.84
N LEU A 131 2.25 -10.63 10.58
CA LEU A 131 1.79 -9.50 11.41
C LEU A 131 1.47 -9.96 12.85
N LYS A 132 0.79 -11.10 13.02
CA LYS A 132 0.56 -11.70 14.35
C LYS A 132 1.88 -12.10 15.02
N ARG A 133 2.86 -12.57 14.24
CA ARG A 133 4.19 -12.93 14.73
C ARG A 133 4.97 -11.72 15.24
N LEU A 134 4.87 -10.57 14.58
CA LEU A 134 5.47 -9.33 15.06
C LEU A 134 5.00 -8.97 16.48
N GLU A 135 3.71 -9.16 16.77
CA GLU A 135 3.15 -8.88 18.09
C GLU A 135 3.72 -9.82 19.14
N ALA A 136 3.72 -11.13 18.87
CA ALA A 136 4.31 -12.11 19.78
C ALA A 136 5.81 -11.87 20.02
N VAL A 137 6.56 -11.46 18.99
CA VAL A 137 7.98 -11.10 19.12
C VAL A 137 8.15 -9.88 20.00
N ALA A 138 7.31 -8.86 19.82
CA ALA A 138 7.37 -7.65 20.62
C ALA A 138 6.99 -7.93 22.09
N ASP A 139 6.01 -8.80 22.33
CA ASP A 139 5.60 -9.22 23.67
C ASP A 139 6.73 -10.00 24.36
N GLY A 140 7.39 -10.93 23.67
CA GLY A 140 8.55 -11.64 24.22
C GLY A 140 9.74 -10.74 24.54
N ILE A 141 9.96 -9.66 23.77
CA ILE A 141 10.97 -8.63 24.10
C ILE A 141 10.60 -7.95 25.42
N ASP A 142 9.34 -7.57 25.60
CA ASP A 142 8.90 -6.88 26.81
C ASP A 142 8.97 -7.80 28.04
N ASP A 143 8.57 -9.07 27.91
CA ASP A 143 8.67 -10.08 28.97
C ASP A 143 10.13 -10.28 29.43
N LEU A 144 11.06 -10.38 28.48
CA LEU A 144 12.49 -10.48 28.80
C LEU A 144 13.00 -9.20 29.48
N LEU A 145 12.64 -8.02 28.98
CA LEU A 145 13.03 -6.75 29.62
C LEU A 145 12.49 -6.61 31.05
N GLU A 146 11.36 -7.24 31.37
CA GLU A 146 10.83 -7.30 32.74
C GLU A 146 11.64 -8.25 33.65
N ALA A 147 12.21 -9.32 33.10
CA ALA A 147 13.06 -10.26 33.83
C ALA A 147 14.53 -9.79 34.00
N TRP A 148 14.91 -8.65 33.42
CA TRP A 148 16.27 -8.09 33.57
C TRP A 148 16.55 -7.67 35.03
N PRO A 149 17.77 -7.88 35.59
CA PRO A 149 19.01 -8.36 34.96
C PRO A 149 19.29 -9.86 35.10
N GLU A 150 18.32 -10.66 35.53
CA GLU A 150 18.52 -12.06 35.94
C GLU A 150 18.66 -13.05 34.78
N TRP A 151 18.90 -12.55 33.55
CA TRP A 151 18.98 -13.39 32.36
C TRP A 151 20.12 -14.39 32.41
N SER A 152 19.77 -15.64 32.14
CA SER A 152 20.67 -16.71 31.71
C SER A 152 21.32 -16.38 30.35
N THR A 153 22.34 -17.16 29.98
CA THR A 153 22.95 -17.08 28.64
C THR A 153 21.93 -17.33 27.53
N SER A 154 21.00 -18.27 27.73
CA SER A 154 19.95 -18.58 26.76
C SER A 154 18.99 -17.41 26.56
N GLU A 155 18.60 -16.72 27.63
CA GLU A 155 17.69 -15.56 27.54
C GLU A 155 18.37 -14.36 26.87
N ARG A 156 19.69 -14.19 27.04
CA ARG A 156 20.47 -13.18 26.30
C ARG A 156 20.48 -13.46 24.80
N GLU A 157 20.72 -14.71 24.40
CA GLU A 157 20.70 -15.14 23.00
C GLU A 157 19.30 -15.00 22.39
N GLU A 158 18.27 -15.40 23.14
CA GLU A 158 16.87 -15.25 22.74
C GLU A 158 16.51 -13.77 22.52
N PHE A 159 16.86 -12.90 23.47
CA PHE A 159 16.62 -11.46 23.36
C PHE A 159 17.25 -10.87 22.10
N ALA A 160 18.52 -11.18 21.82
CA ALA A 160 19.20 -10.73 20.62
C ALA A 160 18.50 -11.22 19.34
N CYS A 161 18.07 -12.48 19.31
CA CYS A 161 17.31 -13.05 18.18
C CYS A 161 15.95 -12.35 17.98
N LEU A 162 15.25 -12.04 19.07
CA LEU A 162 13.98 -11.32 19.03
C LEU A 162 14.15 -9.89 18.52
N LEU A 163 15.20 -9.17 18.91
CA LEU A 163 15.47 -7.82 18.40
C LEU A 163 15.73 -7.79 16.88
N VAL A 164 16.50 -8.75 16.37
CA VAL A 164 16.73 -8.91 14.92
C VAL A 164 15.41 -9.21 14.21
N ARG A 165 14.61 -10.12 14.77
CA ARG A 165 13.29 -10.47 14.22
C ARG A 165 12.34 -9.27 14.22
N PHE A 166 12.27 -8.54 15.33
CA PHE A 166 11.45 -7.34 15.49
C PHE A 166 11.80 -6.28 14.46
N SER A 167 13.10 -6.05 14.23
CA SER A 167 13.58 -5.13 13.20
C SER A 167 13.12 -5.56 11.80
N SER A 168 13.26 -6.84 11.46
CA SER A 168 12.86 -7.37 10.13
C SER A 168 11.36 -7.30 9.86
N LEU A 169 10.54 -7.48 10.89
CA LEU A 169 9.08 -7.48 10.78
C LEU A 169 8.46 -6.09 10.99
N SER A 170 9.23 -5.11 11.46
CA SER A 170 8.71 -3.80 11.88
C SER A 170 7.90 -3.06 10.82
N LEU A 171 8.18 -3.28 9.53
CA LEU A 171 7.47 -2.65 8.41
C LEU A 171 5.99 -3.11 8.30
N LEU A 172 5.64 -4.25 8.90
CA LEU A 172 4.29 -4.81 8.83
C LEU A 172 3.26 -4.03 9.66
N ASP A 173 3.70 -3.28 10.67
CA ASP A 173 2.79 -2.52 11.54
C ASP A 173 3.22 -1.04 11.63
N ILE A 174 2.48 -0.22 10.88
CA ILE A 174 2.64 1.23 10.80
C ILE A 174 1.77 1.97 11.82
N SER A 175 1.10 1.28 12.74
CA SER A 175 0.22 1.87 13.75
C SER A 175 0.97 2.83 14.69
N ARG A 176 0.20 3.69 15.33
CA ARG A 176 0.66 4.58 16.41
C ARG A 176 1.34 3.78 17.52
N GLU A 177 0.68 2.74 17.99
CA GLU A 177 1.09 1.91 19.13
C GLU A 177 2.42 1.21 18.82
N MET A 178 2.55 0.58 17.66
CA MET A 178 3.82 -0.05 17.28
C MET A 178 4.93 0.98 17.05
N THR A 179 4.59 2.17 16.54
CA THR A 179 5.56 3.27 16.40
C THR A 179 6.06 3.75 17.75
N GLN A 180 5.17 3.88 18.73
CA GLN A 180 5.54 4.23 20.11
C GLN A 180 6.37 3.13 20.77
N ARG A 181 5.99 1.85 20.59
CA ARG A 181 6.76 0.71 21.10
C ARG A 181 8.19 0.70 20.57
N ARG A 182 8.38 0.90 19.25
CA ARG A 182 9.71 1.05 18.62
C ARG A 182 10.52 2.22 19.17
N GLN A 183 9.86 3.34 19.47
CA GLN A 183 10.53 4.52 20.01
C GLN A 183 10.96 4.32 21.47
N ALA A 184 10.12 3.66 22.27
CA ALA A 184 10.37 3.38 23.67
C ALA A 184 11.44 2.30 23.88
N LEU A 185 11.53 1.33 22.98
CA LEU A 185 12.42 0.16 23.13
C LEU A 185 13.88 0.55 23.36
N VAL A 186 14.46 1.38 22.49
CA VAL A 186 15.88 1.79 22.60
C VAL A 186 16.13 2.52 23.92
N GLY A 187 15.30 3.52 24.25
CA GLY A 187 15.45 4.27 25.49
C GLY A 187 15.26 3.41 26.75
N ARG A 188 14.38 2.40 26.69
CA ARG A 188 14.17 1.46 27.80
C ARG A 188 15.40 0.56 27.98
N MET A 189 15.99 0.07 26.90
CA MET A 189 17.21 -0.74 26.93
C MET A 189 18.41 0.05 27.47
N GLU A 190 18.59 1.30 27.02
CA GLU A 190 19.62 2.21 27.52
C GLU A 190 19.45 2.51 29.01
N ALA A 191 18.22 2.80 29.45
CA ALA A 191 17.92 3.17 30.83
C ALA A 191 18.23 2.05 31.83
N ILE A 192 18.00 0.79 31.45
CA ILE A 192 18.28 -0.37 32.32
C ILE A 192 19.67 -0.98 32.08
N GLY A 193 20.43 -0.44 31.11
CA GLY A 193 21.80 -0.85 30.82
C GLY A 193 21.93 -2.25 30.21
N VAL A 194 21.01 -2.65 29.33
CA VAL A 194 21.12 -3.94 28.63
C VAL A 194 22.32 -3.91 27.69
N ASP A 195 23.23 -4.86 27.85
CA ASP A 195 24.36 -5.05 26.93
C ASP A 195 23.88 -5.79 25.67
N VAL A 196 23.88 -5.09 24.53
CA VAL A 196 23.48 -5.59 23.23
C VAL A 196 24.47 -5.09 22.18
N ASP A 197 24.70 -5.90 21.15
CA ASP A 197 25.50 -5.52 20.00
C ASP A 197 25.11 -4.14 19.44
N ALA A 198 26.11 -3.28 19.24
CA ALA A 198 25.95 -1.92 18.74
C ALA A 198 25.26 -1.89 17.37
N GLU A 199 25.49 -2.88 16.50
CA GLU A 199 24.84 -2.96 15.19
C GLU A 199 23.31 -3.14 15.31
N VAL A 200 22.87 -3.90 16.32
CA VAL A 200 21.44 -4.10 16.60
C VAL A 200 20.81 -2.82 17.12
N ILE A 201 21.46 -2.12 18.05
CA ILE A 201 21.02 -0.82 18.56
C ILE A 201 20.88 0.19 17.41
N HIS A 202 21.92 0.35 16.61
CA HIS A 202 21.90 1.25 15.46
C HIS A 202 20.80 0.89 14.46
N SER A 203 20.52 -0.39 14.25
CA SER A 203 19.40 -0.83 13.41
C SER A 203 18.05 -0.39 13.98
N LEU A 204 17.82 -0.56 15.29
CA LEU A 204 16.58 -0.16 15.98
C LEU A 204 16.37 1.37 15.99
N GLU A 205 17.44 2.14 16.19
CA GLU A 205 17.43 3.60 16.12
C GLU A 205 17.03 4.09 14.72
N ARG A 206 17.57 3.44 13.67
CA ARG A 206 17.33 3.80 12.27
C ARG A 206 15.98 3.34 11.74
N LEU A 207 15.27 2.42 12.40
CA LEU A 207 13.99 1.86 11.92
C LEU A 207 12.98 2.92 11.48
N GLY A 208 12.87 4.03 12.22
CA GLY A 208 11.92 5.09 11.87
C GLY A 208 12.19 5.71 10.49
N SER A 209 13.46 5.95 10.18
CA SER A 209 13.93 6.51 8.90
C SER A 209 13.86 5.50 7.77
N VAL A 210 14.23 4.24 8.05
CA VAL A 210 14.15 3.15 7.07
C VAL A 210 12.71 2.92 6.64
N MET A 211 11.76 2.86 7.59
CA MET A 211 10.35 2.69 7.25
C MET A 211 9.78 3.87 6.47
N GLY A 212 10.08 5.12 6.88
CA GLY A 212 9.61 6.30 6.13
C GLY A 212 10.07 6.27 4.68
N ARG A 213 11.33 5.88 4.44
CA ARG A 213 11.90 5.70 3.10
C ARG A 213 11.22 4.58 2.31
N GLN A 214 11.06 3.40 2.92
CA GLN A 214 10.46 2.24 2.27
C GLN A 214 9.00 2.51 1.91
N LEU A 215 8.21 3.06 2.84
CA LEU A 215 6.78 3.36 2.66
C LEU A 215 6.53 4.53 1.70
N GLY A 216 7.51 5.42 1.50
CA GLY A 216 7.48 6.49 0.50
C GLY A 216 8.10 6.11 -0.84
N SER A 217 8.61 4.89 -1.00
CA SER A 217 9.23 4.44 -2.25
C SER A 217 8.19 4.02 -3.29
N GLU A 218 8.48 4.25 -4.57
CA GLU A 218 7.65 3.79 -5.69
C GLU A 218 7.47 2.26 -5.70
N ALA A 219 8.42 1.53 -5.12
CA ALA A 219 8.38 0.08 -5.04
C ALA A 219 7.37 -0.45 -4.01
N MET A 220 6.95 0.36 -3.02
CA MET A 220 6.12 -0.07 -1.90
C MET A 220 4.69 0.49 -1.97
N THR A 221 3.90 0.02 -2.93
CA THR A 221 2.50 0.43 -3.03
C THR A 221 1.66 -0.08 -1.85
N MET A 222 0.48 0.52 -1.67
CA MET A 222 -0.50 0.04 -0.69
C MET A 222 -0.86 -1.43 -0.94
N GLU A 223 -1.08 -1.84 -2.20
CA GLU A 223 -1.45 -3.22 -2.55
C GLU A 223 -0.35 -4.21 -2.18
N ARG A 224 0.91 -3.84 -2.46
CA ARG A 224 2.08 -4.65 -2.09
C ARG A 224 2.17 -4.76 -0.57
N TRP A 225 2.06 -3.66 0.15
CA TRP A 225 2.10 -3.69 1.61
C TRP A 225 0.94 -4.50 2.20
N LEU A 226 -0.28 -4.35 1.68
CA LEU A 226 -1.45 -5.15 2.07
C LEU A 226 -1.23 -6.65 1.87
N SER A 227 -0.61 -7.08 0.76
CA SER A 227 -0.29 -8.51 0.57
C SER A 227 0.66 -9.09 1.63
N MET A 228 1.41 -8.24 2.35
CA MET A 228 2.29 -8.65 3.44
C MET A 228 1.54 -8.74 4.78
N VAL A 229 0.52 -7.90 4.97
CA VAL A 229 -0.13 -7.70 6.30
C VAL A 229 -1.53 -8.28 6.40
N ALA A 230 -2.23 -8.49 5.30
CA ALA A 230 -3.56 -9.07 5.24
C ALA A 230 -3.51 -10.55 4.84
N ASP A 231 -4.46 -11.32 5.36
CA ASP A 231 -4.66 -12.70 4.96
C ASP A 231 -5.36 -12.79 3.59
N GLU A 232 -4.74 -13.52 2.66
CA GLU A 232 -5.18 -13.59 1.26
C GLU A 232 -6.54 -14.29 1.12
N GLU A 233 -6.78 -15.34 1.91
CA GLU A 233 -8.00 -16.15 1.83
C GLU A 233 -9.21 -15.41 2.42
N THR A 234 -9.00 -14.62 3.46
CA THR A 234 -10.02 -13.71 3.99
C THR A 234 -10.36 -12.61 3.01
N THR A 235 -9.34 -12.06 2.32
CA THR A 235 -9.56 -11.08 1.26
C THR A 235 -10.44 -11.67 0.16
N LYS A 236 -10.20 -12.94 -0.24
CA LYS A 236 -11.05 -13.69 -1.20
C LYS A 236 -12.47 -13.93 -0.70
N ARG A 237 -12.67 -14.28 0.58
CA ARG A 237 -14.01 -14.50 1.16
C ARG A 237 -14.85 -13.23 1.19
N LEU A 238 -14.23 -12.06 1.42
CA LEU A 238 -14.92 -10.77 1.36
C LEU A 238 -15.54 -10.49 -0.02
N PHE A 239 -15.00 -11.05 -1.12
CA PHE A 239 -15.59 -10.91 -2.46
C PHE A 239 -16.98 -11.54 -2.60
N LEU A 240 -17.30 -12.58 -1.83
CA LEU A 240 -18.49 -13.41 -2.04
C LEU A 240 -19.73 -12.93 -1.27
N GLN A 241 -19.58 -11.92 -0.41
CA GLN A 241 -20.61 -11.54 0.58
C GLN A 241 -21.08 -10.08 0.48
N VAL A 242 -20.68 -9.35 -0.57
CA VAL A 242 -20.91 -7.89 -0.65
C VAL A 242 -22.36 -7.56 -1.02
N SER A 243 -23.05 -6.80 -0.15
CA SER A 243 -24.33 -6.14 -0.44
C SER A 243 -24.13 -4.66 -0.80
N ASP A 244 -24.85 -4.13 -1.80
CA ASP A 244 -24.72 -2.74 -2.26
C ASP A 244 -25.04 -1.69 -1.17
N ASP A 245 -26.01 -1.96 -0.29
CA ASP A 245 -26.36 -1.07 0.83
C ASP A 245 -25.22 -0.96 1.86
N GLU A 246 -24.47 -2.04 2.06
CA GLU A 246 -23.32 -2.06 2.96
C GLU A 246 -22.14 -1.26 2.39
N VAL A 247 -21.95 -1.30 1.07
CA VAL A 247 -20.89 -0.53 0.39
C VAL A 247 -21.10 0.97 0.57
N GLY A 248 -22.33 1.46 0.42
CA GLY A 248 -22.64 2.88 0.61
C GLY A 248 -22.33 3.37 2.03
N LYS A 249 -22.70 2.58 3.05
CA LYS A 249 -22.41 2.88 4.47
C LYS A 249 -20.91 2.89 4.75
N VAL A 250 -20.16 1.95 4.17
CA VAL A 250 -18.69 1.91 4.32
C VAL A 250 -18.04 3.12 3.64
N ILE A 251 -18.47 3.51 2.43
CA ILE A 251 -17.95 4.71 1.77
C ILE A 251 -18.18 5.96 2.63
N ALA A 252 -19.38 6.15 3.15
CA ALA A 252 -19.69 7.30 4.02
C ALA A 252 -18.82 7.31 5.28
N SER A 253 -18.56 6.14 5.89
CA SER A 253 -17.63 6.01 7.01
C SER A 253 -16.21 6.40 6.59
N LEU A 254 -15.70 5.90 5.47
CA LEU A 254 -14.35 6.22 4.98
C LEU A 254 -14.19 7.72 4.65
N GLU A 255 -15.21 8.36 4.07
CA GLU A 255 -15.20 9.80 3.80
C GLU A 255 -15.12 10.65 5.08
N ALA A 256 -15.70 10.15 6.18
CA ALA A 256 -15.61 10.78 7.49
C ALA A 256 -14.30 10.47 8.24
N PHE A 257 -13.39 9.67 7.66
CA PHE A 257 -12.12 9.36 8.31
C PHE A 257 -11.24 10.61 8.47
N PRO A 258 -10.62 10.83 9.65
CA PRO A 258 -9.81 12.01 9.91
C PRO A 258 -8.70 12.28 8.90
N ALA A 259 -8.29 13.55 8.81
CA ALA A 259 -7.28 14.06 7.88
C ALA A 259 -7.58 13.81 6.39
N GLY A 260 -8.82 13.44 6.03
CA GLY A 260 -9.21 13.24 4.64
C GLY A 260 -8.44 12.11 3.95
N LEU A 261 -7.90 11.14 4.72
CA LEU A 261 -7.04 10.09 4.18
C LEU A 261 -7.72 9.24 3.10
N TYR A 262 -9.05 9.08 3.15
CA TYR A 262 -9.77 8.41 2.07
C TYR A 262 -9.75 9.20 0.76
N ARG A 263 -9.85 10.54 0.81
CA ARG A 263 -9.69 11.39 -0.38
C ARG A 263 -8.27 11.34 -0.92
N VAL A 264 -7.27 11.26 -0.04
CA VAL A 264 -5.87 11.03 -0.45
C VAL A 264 -5.76 9.69 -1.18
N TRP A 265 -6.32 8.62 -0.62
CA TRP A 265 -6.35 7.31 -1.28
C TRP A 265 -6.97 7.36 -2.69
N GLN A 266 -8.03 8.15 -2.87
CA GLN A 266 -8.71 8.30 -4.15
C GLN A 266 -7.87 9.08 -5.19
N ASN A 267 -7.10 10.08 -4.75
CA ASN A 267 -6.44 11.04 -5.65
C ASN A 267 -4.92 10.87 -5.79
N ASP A 268 -4.26 10.28 -4.80
CA ASP A 268 -2.79 10.19 -4.69
C ASP A 268 -2.38 8.84 -4.10
N ARG A 269 -2.63 7.77 -4.88
CA ARG A 269 -2.30 6.39 -4.47
C ARG A 269 -0.81 6.17 -4.24
N GLN A 270 0.04 6.85 -5.00
CA GLN A 270 1.49 6.70 -4.93
C GLN A 270 2.02 7.11 -3.55
N ASN A 271 1.57 8.24 -3.01
CA ASN A 271 2.07 8.74 -1.73
C ASN A 271 1.19 8.34 -0.53
N PHE A 272 0.06 7.66 -0.78
CA PHE A 272 -0.92 7.33 0.25
C PHE A 272 -0.31 6.57 1.44
N LEU A 273 0.53 5.56 1.19
CA LEU A 273 1.07 4.71 2.26
C LEU A 273 1.99 5.48 3.22
N SER A 274 2.82 6.37 2.69
CA SER A 274 3.63 7.30 3.49
C SER A 274 2.73 8.22 4.33
N ARG A 275 1.73 8.85 3.71
CA ARG A 275 0.76 9.72 4.42
C ARG A 275 0.03 8.98 5.54
N LEU A 276 -0.39 7.73 5.28
CA LEU A 276 -1.04 6.88 6.28
C LEU A 276 -0.11 6.59 7.48
N TYR A 277 1.17 6.34 7.23
CA TYR A 277 2.18 6.15 8.27
C TYR A 277 2.38 7.42 9.12
N TYR A 278 2.50 8.59 8.49
CA TYR A 278 2.70 9.86 9.20
C TYR A 278 1.46 10.34 9.95
N ALA A 279 0.26 10.02 9.47
CA ALA A 279 -1.01 10.30 10.14
C ALA A 279 -1.11 9.65 11.54
N SER A 280 -0.25 8.68 11.86
CA SER A 280 -0.14 8.11 13.21
C SER A 280 -1.48 7.53 13.68
N VAL A 281 -2.13 6.78 12.81
CA VAL A 281 -3.45 6.18 13.06
C VAL A 281 -3.34 5.10 14.15
N PRO A 282 -4.23 5.08 15.17
CA PRO A 282 -4.23 4.00 16.15
C PRO A 282 -4.59 2.66 15.50
N LYS A 283 -4.04 1.57 16.04
CA LYS A 283 -4.05 0.23 15.44
C LYS A 283 -5.44 -0.25 15.06
N ARG A 284 -6.42 -0.06 15.94
CA ARG A 284 -7.82 -0.45 15.69
C ARG A 284 -8.38 0.29 14.49
N GLN A 285 -8.26 1.62 14.46
CA GLN A 285 -8.79 2.46 13.39
C GLN A 285 -8.03 2.26 12.07
N LEU A 286 -6.71 2.04 12.13
CA LEU A 286 -5.90 1.70 10.97
C LEU A 286 -6.44 0.44 10.29
N TRP A 287 -6.65 -0.62 11.08
CA TRP A 287 -7.12 -1.90 10.53
C TRP A 287 -8.55 -1.83 10.01
N GLN A 288 -9.44 -1.13 10.72
CA GLN A 288 -10.80 -0.85 10.27
C GLN A 288 -10.82 -0.05 8.96
N PHE A 289 -10.02 1.00 8.86
CA PHE A 289 -9.90 1.84 7.67
C PHE A 289 -9.41 1.03 6.47
N LEU A 290 -8.33 0.27 6.63
CA LEU A 290 -7.80 -0.60 5.57
C LEU A 290 -8.82 -1.64 5.13
N SER A 291 -9.56 -2.22 6.08
CA SER A 291 -10.63 -3.17 5.78
C SER A 291 -11.75 -2.53 4.95
N GLY A 292 -12.17 -1.32 5.30
CA GLY A 292 -13.16 -0.57 4.53
C GLY A 292 -12.66 -0.23 3.12
N VAL A 293 -11.41 0.20 2.99
CA VAL A 293 -10.80 0.49 1.67
C VAL A 293 -10.81 -0.75 0.79
N VAL A 294 -10.33 -1.89 1.30
CA VAL A 294 -10.33 -3.15 0.54
C VAL A 294 -11.74 -3.58 0.19
N PHE A 295 -12.68 -3.52 1.14
CA PHE A 295 -14.09 -3.86 0.90
C PHE A 295 -14.70 -3.04 -0.24
N VAL A 296 -14.48 -1.72 -0.25
CA VAL A 296 -15.00 -0.84 -1.32
C VAL A 296 -14.31 -1.11 -2.66
N GLU A 297 -12.99 -1.33 -2.68
CA GLU A 297 -12.28 -1.63 -3.92
C GLU A 297 -12.67 -2.98 -4.50
N VAL A 298 -12.90 -3.98 -3.65
CA VAL A 298 -13.46 -5.28 -4.03
C VAL A 298 -14.86 -5.09 -4.61
N ALA A 299 -15.75 -4.36 -3.94
CA ALA A 299 -17.09 -4.09 -4.42
C ALA A 299 -17.10 -3.40 -5.80
N LYS A 300 -16.20 -2.42 -6.01
CA LYS A 300 -16.04 -1.74 -7.31
C LYS A 300 -15.58 -2.69 -8.42
N ARG A 301 -14.74 -3.68 -8.11
CA ARG A 301 -14.25 -4.68 -9.07
C ARG A 301 -15.27 -5.79 -9.33
N SER A 302 -16.06 -6.16 -8.33
CA SER A 302 -17.14 -7.14 -8.45
C SER A 302 -18.34 -6.59 -9.18
N LYS A 303 -18.50 -5.25 -9.25
CA LYS A 303 -19.38 -4.63 -10.24
C LYS A 303 -18.73 -4.85 -11.60
N PRO A 304 -19.31 -5.67 -12.49
CA PRO A 304 -18.86 -5.67 -13.87
C PRO A 304 -18.92 -4.23 -14.34
N SER A 305 -17.85 -3.73 -14.96
CA SER A 305 -17.93 -2.49 -15.70
C SER A 305 -19.18 -2.61 -16.56
N ALA A 306 -20.13 -1.68 -16.40
CA ALA A 306 -21.25 -1.56 -17.33
C ALA A 306 -20.73 -1.35 -18.76
N GLU A 307 -19.43 -1.12 -18.92
CA GLU A 307 -18.64 -1.30 -20.13
C GLU A 307 -18.02 -2.70 -20.17
N LEU A 308 -18.84 -3.71 -20.51
CA LEU A 308 -18.34 -4.71 -21.46
C LEU A 308 -17.83 -3.94 -22.69
N PRO A 309 -16.82 -4.41 -23.44
CA PRO A 309 -16.26 -3.67 -24.55
C PRO A 309 -17.29 -3.52 -25.69
N TRP A 310 -18.25 -2.60 -25.57
CA TRP A 310 -19.31 -2.34 -26.53
C TRP A 310 -18.75 -1.83 -27.87
N GLN A 311 -17.45 -1.55 -27.94
CA GLN A 311 -16.72 -1.12 -29.12
C GLN A 311 -16.81 -2.11 -30.30
N TRP A 312 -16.98 -3.43 -30.05
CA TRP A 312 -17.18 -4.38 -31.17
C TRP A 312 -18.53 -4.21 -31.87
N THR A 313 -19.55 -3.67 -31.18
CA THR A 313 -20.89 -3.49 -31.75
C THR A 313 -20.98 -2.34 -32.76
N ALA A 314 -19.95 -1.47 -32.82
CA ALA A 314 -19.86 -0.40 -33.81
C ALA A 314 -19.32 -0.87 -35.18
N HIS A 315 -18.76 -2.09 -35.26
CA HIS A 315 -18.08 -2.61 -36.45
C HIS A 315 -18.46 -4.07 -36.75
N THR A 316 -19.70 -4.49 -36.44
CA THR A 316 -20.12 -5.89 -36.67
C THR A 316 -20.03 -6.28 -38.15
N GLU A 317 -20.13 -5.33 -39.08
CA GLU A 317 -19.94 -5.56 -40.53
C GLU A 317 -18.52 -5.98 -40.92
N CYS A 318 -17.51 -5.71 -40.09
CA CYS A 318 -16.10 -6.02 -40.37
C CYS A 318 -15.62 -7.34 -39.76
N ILE A 319 -16.49 -8.05 -39.04
CA ILE A 319 -16.17 -9.31 -38.35
C ILE A 319 -16.56 -10.47 -39.27
N ASP A 320 -15.66 -11.44 -39.49
CA ASP A 320 -15.95 -12.65 -40.26
C ASP A 320 -16.86 -13.62 -39.48
N ASP A 321 -17.50 -14.56 -40.20
CA ASP A 321 -18.47 -15.49 -39.60
C ASP A 321 -17.84 -16.44 -38.57
N GLU A 322 -16.57 -16.82 -38.74
CA GLU A 322 -15.88 -17.71 -37.80
C GLU A 322 -15.65 -17.02 -36.46
N THR A 323 -15.21 -15.76 -36.50
CA THR A 323 -15.06 -14.89 -35.33
C THR A 323 -16.40 -14.60 -34.67
N LEU A 324 -17.48 -14.37 -35.44
CA LEU A 324 -18.83 -14.15 -34.92
C LEU A 324 -19.36 -15.38 -34.16
N HIS A 325 -19.17 -16.59 -34.71
CA HIS A 325 -19.51 -17.84 -34.03
C HIS A 325 -18.62 -18.14 -32.81
N ALA A 326 -17.35 -17.71 -32.84
CA ALA A 326 -16.47 -17.80 -31.66
C ALA A 326 -16.98 -16.92 -30.51
N PHE A 327 -17.41 -15.68 -30.79
CA PHE A 327 -18.04 -14.82 -29.78
C PHE A 327 -19.29 -15.46 -29.16
N ARG A 328 -20.17 -16.03 -30.00
CA ARG A 328 -21.37 -16.75 -29.54
C ARG A 328 -21.02 -17.86 -28.54
N ARG A 329 -20.04 -18.72 -28.87
CA ARG A 329 -19.58 -19.82 -27.99
C ARG A 329 -19.01 -19.29 -26.67
N THR A 330 -18.21 -18.24 -26.74
CA THR A 330 -17.62 -17.61 -25.55
C THR A 330 -18.70 -17.01 -24.64
N PHE A 331 -19.70 -16.31 -25.21
CA PHE A 331 -20.78 -15.74 -24.41
C PHE A 331 -21.73 -16.81 -23.85
N GLU A 332 -21.98 -17.91 -24.57
CA GLU A 332 -22.72 -19.05 -24.02
C GLU A 332 -21.97 -19.70 -22.85
N TYR A 333 -20.65 -19.83 -22.97
CA TYR A 333 -19.80 -20.33 -21.90
C TYR A 333 -19.88 -19.42 -20.67
N VAL A 334 -19.71 -18.11 -20.86
CA VAL A 334 -19.79 -17.11 -19.78
C VAL A 334 -21.17 -17.10 -19.12
N ARG A 335 -22.26 -17.18 -19.90
CA ARG A 335 -23.64 -17.28 -19.39
C ARG A 335 -23.81 -18.51 -18.48
N ARG A 336 -23.32 -19.67 -18.91
CA ARG A 336 -23.41 -20.93 -18.13
C ARG A 336 -22.63 -20.89 -16.81
N HIS A 337 -21.69 -19.95 -16.66
CA HIS A 337 -20.85 -19.80 -15.48
C HIS A 337 -21.25 -18.62 -14.58
N GLY A 338 -22.53 -18.20 -14.63
CA GLY A 338 -23.11 -17.32 -13.61
C GLY A 338 -23.10 -15.82 -13.94
N TYR A 339 -22.92 -15.45 -15.21
CA TYR A 339 -22.92 -14.05 -15.66
C TYR A 339 -24.15 -13.75 -16.53
N PRO A 340 -25.30 -13.36 -15.95
CA PRO A 340 -26.55 -13.12 -16.67
C PRO A 340 -26.48 -11.95 -17.66
N GLN A 341 -25.48 -11.07 -17.52
CA GLN A 341 -25.23 -9.97 -18.46
C GLN A 341 -24.82 -10.46 -19.87
N ALA A 342 -24.42 -11.73 -19.99
CA ALA A 342 -24.13 -12.37 -21.28
C ALA A 342 -25.38 -12.57 -22.15
N ASP A 343 -26.59 -12.53 -21.60
CA ASP A 343 -27.83 -12.73 -22.36
C ASP A 343 -28.06 -11.63 -23.40
N ALA A 344 -27.79 -10.37 -23.05
CA ALA A 344 -27.92 -9.25 -23.97
C ALA A 344 -26.88 -9.30 -25.13
N LEU A 345 -25.71 -9.87 -24.86
CA LEU A 345 -24.65 -10.06 -25.87
C LEU A 345 -24.96 -11.23 -26.80
N LEU A 346 -25.47 -12.33 -26.24
CA LEU A 346 -25.93 -13.48 -27.01
C LEU A 346 -27.05 -13.10 -27.97
N ALA A 347 -28.06 -12.36 -27.50
CA ALA A 347 -29.16 -11.90 -28.34
C ALA A 347 -28.66 -11.08 -29.54
N ARG A 348 -27.69 -10.18 -29.34
CA ARG A 348 -27.11 -9.37 -30.43
C ARG A 348 -26.28 -10.17 -31.42
N VAL A 349 -25.49 -11.14 -30.94
CA VAL A 349 -24.74 -12.03 -31.83
C VAL A 349 -25.69 -12.93 -32.63
N ASP A 350 -26.74 -13.43 -31.98
CA ASP A 350 -27.78 -14.24 -32.63
C ASP A 350 -28.53 -13.43 -33.70
N GLU A 351 -28.92 -12.19 -33.41
CA GLU A 351 -29.54 -11.28 -34.40
C GLU A 351 -28.65 -10.99 -35.62
N GLU A 352 -27.33 -10.84 -35.41
CA GLU A 352 -26.37 -10.64 -36.51
C GLU A 352 -26.20 -11.90 -37.35
N ILE A 353 -26.09 -13.07 -36.71
CA ILE A 353 -26.02 -14.36 -37.41
C ILE A 353 -27.29 -14.58 -38.23
N GLU A 354 -28.46 -14.35 -37.65
CA GLU A 354 -29.76 -14.47 -38.35
C GLU A 354 -29.85 -13.50 -39.53
N ARG A 355 -29.40 -12.25 -39.36
CA ARG A 355 -29.40 -11.26 -40.45
C ARG A 355 -28.50 -11.68 -41.61
N ARG A 356 -27.31 -12.20 -41.33
CA ARG A 356 -26.37 -12.68 -42.36
C ARG A 356 -26.93 -13.91 -43.07
N GLN A 357 -27.52 -14.84 -42.32
CA GLN A 357 -28.19 -16.02 -42.88
C GLN A 357 -29.40 -15.65 -43.75
N ALA A 358 -30.14 -14.59 -43.40
CA ALA A 358 -31.25 -14.07 -44.19
C ALA A 358 -30.81 -13.35 -45.49
N GLN A 359 -29.56 -12.89 -45.57
CA GLN A 359 -28.97 -12.24 -46.75
C GLN A 359 -28.33 -13.23 -47.73
N ILE A 360 -28.13 -14.49 -47.34
CA ILE A 360 -27.68 -15.55 -48.27
C ILE A 360 -28.85 -15.91 -49.19
N PRO A 361 -28.75 -15.72 -50.52
CA PRO A 361 -29.81 -16.11 -51.44
C PRO A 361 -30.08 -17.61 -51.30
N ARG A 362 -31.36 -18.01 -51.21
CA ARG A 362 -31.84 -19.41 -51.10
C ARG A 362 -31.47 -20.34 -52.28
N SER A 363 -30.51 -19.97 -53.10
CA SER A 363 -29.99 -20.79 -54.20
C SER A 363 -28.47 -20.67 -54.29
N LEU A 364 -27.78 -21.25 -53.32
CA LEU A 364 -26.38 -21.64 -53.48
C LEU A 364 -26.24 -23.04 -52.91
N THR A 365 -26.27 -24.02 -53.80
CA THR A 365 -25.93 -25.41 -53.52
C THR A 365 -24.45 -25.42 -53.16
N VAL A 366 -24.12 -25.52 -51.87
CA VAL A 366 -22.74 -25.74 -51.43
C VAL A 366 -22.48 -27.24 -51.55
N HIS A 367 -21.63 -27.63 -52.50
CA HIS A 367 -20.97 -28.93 -52.46
C HIS A 367 -20.03 -28.92 -51.26
N GLY A 368 -20.48 -29.51 -50.15
CA GLY A 368 -19.69 -29.60 -48.93
C GLY A 368 -18.96 -30.93 -48.87
N ASN A 369 -17.63 -30.89 -49.02
CA ASN A 369 -16.79 -31.98 -48.55
C ASN A 369 -16.77 -31.89 -47.03
N TYR A 370 -17.11 -32.99 -46.35
CA TYR A 370 -17.03 -33.05 -44.89
C TYR A 370 -15.88 -33.95 -44.48
N ILE A 371 -15.34 -33.68 -43.30
CA ILE A 371 -14.31 -34.49 -42.67
C ILE A 371 -14.97 -35.19 -41.48
N GLU A 372 -15.05 -36.51 -41.53
CA GLU A 372 -15.54 -37.33 -40.41
C GLU A 372 -14.35 -37.81 -39.59
N ALA A 373 -14.43 -37.60 -38.28
CA ALA A 373 -13.46 -38.07 -37.31
C ALA A 373 -14.01 -39.32 -36.61
N HIS A 374 -13.28 -40.42 -36.72
CA HIS A 374 -13.63 -41.67 -36.04
C HIS A 374 -12.91 -41.78 -34.69
N ASP A 375 -13.49 -42.54 -33.76
CA ASP A 375 -13.01 -42.68 -32.36
C ASP A 375 -11.59 -43.28 -32.24
N ASN A 376 -11.02 -43.78 -33.33
CA ASN A 376 -9.62 -44.25 -33.41
C ASN A 376 -8.63 -43.17 -33.89
N GLY A 377 -9.09 -41.95 -34.14
CA GLY A 377 -8.26 -40.81 -34.55
C GLY A 377 -7.99 -40.68 -36.04
N GLN A 378 -8.62 -41.49 -36.90
CA GLN A 378 -8.55 -41.28 -38.36
C GLN A 378 -9.57 -40.25 -38.84
N LEU A 379 -9.13 -39.38 -39.76
CA LEU A 379 -9.94 -38.39 -40.46
C LEU A 379 -10.11 -38.82 -41.92
N VAL A 380 -11.35 -38.99 -42.36
CA VAL A 380 -11.67 -39.36 -43.74
C VAL A 380 -12.48 -38.23 -44.39
N VAL A 381 -12.11 -37.87 -45.62
CA VAL A 381 -12.81 -36.85 -46.41
C VAL A 381 -13.78 -37.55 -47.35
N GLY A 382 -15.07 -37.25 -47.21
CA GLY A 382 -16.14 -37.77 -48.07
C GLY A 382 -16.83 -36.68 -48.88
N GLU A 383 -17.14 -36.96 -50.15
CA GLU A 383 -17.99 -36.12 -50.99
C GLU A 383 -19.41 -36.69 -51.03
N LYS A 384 -20.43 -35.84 -50.86
CA LYS A 384 -21.84 -36.25 -50.90
C LYS A 384 -22.46 -35.82 -52.24
N GLU A 385 -22.81 -36.76 -53.10
CA GLU A 385 -23.65 -36.48 -54.26
C GLU A 385 -25.11 -36.30 -53.81
N SER A 386 -25.72 -35.19 -54.23
CA SER A 386 -27.12 -34.87 -53.96
C SER A 386 -28.04 -35.67 -54.88
N VAL A 387 -28.79 -36.64 -54.33
CA VAL A 387 -29.96 -37.20 -55.02
C VAL A 387 -31.12 -36.22 -54.92
N ASN A 388 -31.62 -35.77 -56.07
CA ASN A 388 -32.71 -34.82 -56.18
C ASN A 388 -34.05 -35.57 -56.05
N GLU A 389 -34.75 -35.47 -54.92
CA GLU A 389 -36.14 -35.93 -54.80
C GLU A 389 -37.09 -34.95 -55.50
N ARG A 390 -37.09 -34.95 -56.85
CA ARG A 390 -38.19 -34.44 -57.68
C ARG A 390 -38.31 -35.20 -59.01
N GLU A 391 -38.37 -36.53 -58.94
CA GLU A 391 -38.98 -37.37 -59.99
C GLU A 391 -39.81 -38.48 -59.33
N LYS A 392 -40.87 -38.10 -58.63
CA LYS A 392 -42.04 -38.96 -58.39
C LYS A 392 -43.25 -38.05 -58.30
N ILE A 393 -43.75 -37.63 -59.45
CA ILE A 393 -45.17 -37.49 -59.82
C ILE A 393 -45.12 -37.21 -61.33
N SER A 394 -45.17 -38.28 -62.11
CA SER A 394 -46.04 -38.37 -63.27
C SER A 394 -46.25 -39.83 -63.66
#